data_AF-A0A920A9B8-F1
#
_entry.id   AF-A0A920A9B8-F1
#
_cell.length_a   1.000
_cell.length_b   1.000
_cell.length_c   1.000
_cell.angle_alpha   90.00
_cell.angle_beta   90.00
_cell.angle_gamma   90.00
#
_symmetry.space_group_name_H-M   'P 1'
#
loop_
_entity.id
_entity.type
_entity.pdbx_description
1 polymer ?
#
loop_
_entity_poly.entity_id
_entity_poly.type
_entity_poly.pdbx_seq_one_letter_code
_entity_poly.pdbx_strand_id
1 'polypeptide(L)' 'MFGYATNETSVLMPAPITFSHLLVKKQAEVRKNKVLPWLRPDAKSQLSFVYDEAGKPFLYFCCCSINST' A
#
# COMPACT_ATOMS: atom_id res chain seq x y z
N MET A 1 -17.91 17.78 -6.22
CA MET A 1 -17.14 16.65 -6.78
C MET A 1 -15.72 17.14 -7.04
N PHE A 2 -14.69 16.44 -6.59
CA PHE A 2 -13.29 16.83 -6.78
C PHE A 2 -12.51 15.70 -7.43
N GLY A 3 -11.71 16.02 -8.45
CA GLY A 3 -10.74 15.12 -9.05
C GLY A 3 -9.32 15.55 -8.67
N TYR A 4 -8.44 14.59 -8.44
CA TYR A 4 -7.03 14.82 -8.15
C TYR A 4 -6.16 13.83 -8.92
N ALA A 5 -5.06 14.32 -9.48
CA ALA A 5 -4.06 13.51 -10.18
C ALA A 5 -2.67 14.09 -9.87
N THR A 6 -1.65 13.24 -9.76
CA THR A 6 -0.27 13.64 -9.49
C THR A 6 0.71 12.78 -10.26
N ASN A 7 1.86 13.33 -10.65
CA ASN A 7 2.89 12.66 -11.43
C ASN A 7 3.86 11.82 -10.58
N GLU A 8 3.53 11.57 -9.31
CA GLU A 8 4.35 10.77 -8.38
C GLU A 8 4.44 9.30 -8.78
N THR A 9 3.41 8.75 -9.44
CA THR A 9 3.35 7.35 -9.87
C THR A 9 2.95 7.24 -11.34
N SER A 10 3.26 6.12 -11.99
CA SER A 10 2.88 5.85 -13.38
C SER A 10 1.37 5.77 -13.60
N VAL A 11 0.59 5.58 -12.53
CA VAL A 11 -0.88 5.50 -12.54
C VAL A 11 -1.52 6.87 -12.30
N LEU A 12 -0.70 7.94 -12.26
CA LEU A 12 -1.12 9.32 -12.02
C LEU A 12 -1.90 9.52 -10.70
N MET A 13 -1.65 8.65 -9.74
CA MET A 13 -2.25 8.68 -8.41
C MET A 13 -1.20 8.99 -7.34
N PRO A 14 -1.62 9.51 -6.17
CA PRO A 14 -0.70 9.75 -5.06
C PRO A 14 0.01 8.47 -4.64
N ALA A 15 1.32 8.55 -4.40
CA ALA A 15 2.10 7.39 -3.98
C ALA A 15 1.51 6.64 -2.76
N PRO A 16 1.06 7.32 -1.68
CA PRO A 16 0.61 6.63 -0.47
C PRO A 16 -0.56 5.68 -0.69
N ILE A 17 -1.56 6.11 -1.47
CA ILE A 17 -2.76 5.31 -1.72
C ILE A 17 -2.46 4.17 -2.69
N THR A 18 -1.69 4.44 -3.74
CA THR A 18 -1.31 3.44 -4.74
C THR A 18 -0.53 2.30 -4.09
N PHE A 19 0.48 2.61 -3.29
CA PHE A 19 1.28 1.58 -2.62
C PHE A 19 0.49 0.83 -1.55
N SER A 20 -0.42 1.49 -0.81
CA SER A 20 -1.26 0.83 0.19
C SER A 20 -2.15 -0.23 -0.46
N HIS A 21 -2.79 0.11 -1.59
CA HIS A 21 -3.58 -0.87 -2.35
C HIS A 21 -2.75 -2.03 -2.89
N LEU A 22 -1.53 -1.77 -3.36
CA LEU A 22 -0.63 -2.82 -3.85
C LEU A 22 -0.23 -3.80 -2.74
N LEU A 23 0.00 -3.33 -1.51
CA LEU A 23 0.32 -4.19 -0.37
C LEU A 23 -0.81 -5.16 -0.04
N VAL A 24 -2.04 -4.65 0.09
CA VAL A 24 -3.22 -5.50 0.38
C VAL A 24 -3.48 -6.48 -0.77
N LYS A 25 -3.29 -6.04 -2.02
CA LYS A 25 -3.40 -6.91 -3.20
C LYS A 25 -2.38 -8.04 -3.16
N LYS A 26 -1.10 -7.73 -2.87
CA LYS A 26 -0.04 -8.74 -2.75
C LYS A 26 -0.32 -9.71 -1.60
N GLN A 27 -0.82 -9.22 -0.47
CA GLN A 27 -1.22 -10.09 0.63
C GLN A 27 -2.33 -11.07 0.24
N ALA A 28 -3.34 -10.59 -0.48
CA ALA A 28 -4.40 -11.45 -1.00
C ALA A 28 -3.89 -12.50 -2.01
N GLU A 29 -2.92 -12.14 -2.85
CA GLU A 29 -2.23 -13.06 -3.77
C GLU A 29 -1.48 -14.17 -2.99
N VAL A 30 -0.67 -13.79 -1.99
CA VAL A 30 0.10 -14.72 -1.14
C VAL A 30 -0.83 -15.68 -0.38
N ARG A 31 -1.96 -15.17 0.12
CA ARG A 31 -3.00 -15.99 0.77
C ARG A 31 -3.62 -16.99 -0.21
N LYS A 32 -4.00 -16.56 -1.42
CA LYS A 32 -4.59 -17.43 -2.45
C LYS A 32 -3.61 -18.51 -2.91
N ASN A 33 -2.33 -18.17 -3.00
CA ASN A 33 -1.26 -19.10 -3.37
C ASN A 33 -0.85 -20.04 -2.22
N LYS A 34 -1.46 -19.93 -1.03
CA LYS A 34 -1.18 -20.74 0.18
C LYS A 34 0.29 -20.74 0.60
N VAL A 35 1.06 -19.72 0.24
CA VAL A 35 2.47 -19.59 0.63
C VAL A 35 2.59 -19.37 2.15
N LEU A 36 1.61 -18.67 2.74
CA LEU A 36 1.47 -18.46 4.18
C LEU A 36 0.14 -19.07 4.65
N PRO A 37 0.13 -20.29 5.21
CA PRO A 37 -1.11 -21.01 5.54
C PRO A 37 -1.87 -20.45 6.74
N TRP A 38 -1.23 -19.65 7.58
CA TRP A 38 -1.79 -19.04 8.79
C TRP A 38 -2.45 -17.66 8.55
N LEU A 39 -2.43 -17.18 7.31
CA LEU A 39 -2.92 -15.84 6.97
C LEU A 39 -4.45 -15.80 6.84
N ARG A 40 -5.11 -14.97 7.65
CA ARG A 40 -6.55 -14.71 7.54
C ARG A 40 -6.86 -13.65 6.46
N PRO A 41 -8.12 -13.56 5.99
CA PRO A 41 -8.50 -12.62 4.93
C PRO A 41 -8.52 -11.14 5.35
N ASP A 42 -8.58 -10.84 6.66
CA ASP A 42 -8.63 -9.46 7.15
C ASP A 42 -7.23 -8.85 7.26
N ALA A 43 -7.02 -7.77 6.52
CA ALA A 43 -5.78 -7.03 6.51
C ALA A 43 -5.98 -5.55 6.21
N LYS A 44 -5.20 -4.71 6.88
CA LYS A 44 -5.22 -3.26 6.70
C LYS A 44 -3.79 -2.76 6.56
N SER A 45 -3.53 -1.96 5.54
CA SER A 45 -2.23 -1.32 5.31
C SER A 45 -2.37 0.18 5.47
N GLN A 46 -1.42 0.78 6.18
CA GLN A 46 -1.25 2.22 6.26
C GLN A 46 0.20 2.56 5.91
N LEU A 47 0.37 3.48 4.97
CA LEU A 47 1.66 4.00 4.56
C LEU A 47 1.77 5.48 4.88
N SER A 48 2.92 5.87 5.45
CA SER A 48 3.29 7.25 5.66
C SER A 48 4.58 7.53 4.90
N PHE A 49 4.56 8.56 4.05
CA PHE A 49 5.71 8.94 3.24
C PHE A 49 6.32 10.25 3.77
N VAL A 50 7.64 10.31 3.75
CA VAL A 50 8.40 11.56 3.84
C VAL A 50 8.61 12.05 2.41
N TYR A 51 8.22 13.30 2.17
CA TYR A 51 8.34 13.95 0.88
C TYR A 51 9.53 14.91 0.89
N ASP A 52 10.32 14.88 -0.18
CA ASP A 52 11.42 15.82 -0.41
C ASP A 52 10.91 17.20 -0.84
N GLU A 53 11.79 18.20 -0.89
CA GLU A 53 11.49 19.57 -1.34
C GLU A 53 10.88 19.64 -2.75
N ALA A 54 11.18 18.66 -3.61
CA ALA A 54 10.60 18.53 -4.94
C ALA A 54 9.21 17.85 -4.97
N GLY A 55 8.61 17.58 -3.80
CA GLY A 55 7.31 16.91 -3.67
C GLY A 55 7.34 15.43 -4.03
N LYS A 56 8.52 14.80 -4.05
CA LYS A 56 8.70 13.39 -4.38
C LYS A 56 8.79 12.53 -3.11
N PRO A 57 8.16 11.35 -3.08
CA PRO A 57 8.26 10.44 -1.93
C PRO A 57 9.68 9.84 -1.85
N PHE A 58 10.34 9.97 -0.70
CA PHE A 58 11.71 9.49 -0.47
C PHE A 58 11.78 8.29 0.48
N LEU A 59 11.12 8.39 1.63
CA LEU A 59 11.10 7.35 2.67
C LEU A 59 9.66 6.97 2.97
N TYR A 60 9.40 5.69 3.26
CA TYR A 60 8.08 5.27 3.73
C TYR A 60 8.15 4.39 4.96
N PHE A 61 7.20 4.63 5.86
CA PHE A 61 6.88 3.77 6.98
C PHE A 61 5.60 3.00 6.66
N CYS A 62 5.63 1.68 6.85
CA CYS A 62 4.51 0.80 6.60
C CYS A 62 4.02 0.17 7.90
N CYS A 63 2.77 0.44 8.25
CA CYS A 63 2.05 -0.30 9.27
C CYS A 63 1.09 -1.26 8.58
N CYS A 64 1.34 -2.56 8.68
CA CYS A 64 0.44 -3.59 8.18
C CYS A 64 -0.10 -4.38 9.37
N SER A 65 -1.40 -4.32 9.60
CA SER A 65 -2.07 -5.15 10.59
C SER A 65 -2.65 -6.36 9.88
N ILE A 66 -2.17 -7.54 10.28
CA ILE A 66 -2.59 -8.83 9.74
C ILE A 66 -3.05 -9.68 10.90
N ASN A 67 -4.26 -10.20 10.79
CA ASN A 67 -4.73 -11.22 11.73
C ASN A 67 -4.06 -12.54 11.38
N SER A 68 -3.15 -13.00 12.24
CA SER A 68 -2.65 -14.37 12.25
C SER A 68 -3.49 -15.20 13.23
N THR A 69 -3.73 -16.47 12.90
CA THR A 69 -4.23 -17.47 13.87
C THR A 69 -3.26 -17.65 15.02
#